data_AF-A0A812KDY5-F1
#
_entry.id   AF-A0A812KDY5-F1
#
_cell.length_a   1.000
_cell.length_b   1.000
_cell.length_c   1.000
_cell.angle_alpha   90.00
_cell.angle_beta   90.00
_cell.angle_gamma   90.00
#
_symmetry.space_group_name_H-M   'P 1'
#
loop_
_entity.id
_entity.type
_entity.pdbx_description
1 polymer ?
#
loop_
_entity_poly.entity_id
_entity_poly.type
_entity_poly.pdbx_seq_one_letter_code
_entity_poly.pdbx_strand_id
1 'polypeptide(L)'
;MSRVGKNVGTMFGGGAYLAEASSKSDEYSTQDPSGVFKDRYAFLLCRVTLGNMFYITESNIPKIEEALATGRYQTVLGDREGAVGTYREFVVFDQDQIYPEYVVIYTRSYDAS
;
A
#
# COMPACT_ATOMS: atom_id res chain seq x y z
N MET A 1 -16.61 2.00 -9.74
CA MET A 1 -15.46 2.21 -8.84
C MET A 1 -15.94 2.78 -7.48
N SER A 2 -16.51 1.97 -6.57
CA SER A 2 -17.19 2.50 -5.36
C SER A 2 -16.63 1.99 -4.00
N ARG A 3 -15.46 1.37 -3.96
CA ARG A 3 -14.87 0.87 -2.70
C ARG A 3 -13.38 1.16 -2.62
N VAL A 4 -13.04 2.44 -2.47
CA VAL A 4 -11.71 2.85 -1.99
C VAL A 4 -11.74 2.75 -0.46
N GLY A 5 -10.68 2.20 0.13
CA GLY A 5 -10.55 2.10 1.59
C GLY A 5 -10.68 3.47 2.24
N LYS A 6 -11.61 3.63 3.19
CA LYS A 6 -11.83 4.89 3.93
C LYS A 6 -10.81 5.12 5.06
N ASN A 7 -9.94 4.13 5.31
CA ASN A 7 -8.88 4.23 6.30
C ASN A 7 -7.70 4.93 5.65
N VAL A 8 -7.46 6.17 6.07
CA VAL A 8 -6.21 6.96 6.01
C VAL A 8 -5.26 6.69 4.81
N GLY A 9 -4.97 7.72 4.01
CA GLY A 9 -3.84 7.70 3.07
C GLY A 9 -4.21 7.57 1.60
N THR A 10 -5.05 8.47 1.08
CA THR A 10 -5.28 8.61 -0.37
C THR A 10 -4.28 9.59 -1.02
N MET A 11 -3.03 9.58 -0.56
CA MET A 11 -2.01 10.57 -0.96
C MET A 11 -1.77 10.58 -2.49
N PHE A 12 -1.96 9.44 -3.14
CA PHE A 12 -1.75 9.26 -4.57
C PHE A 12 -3.02 8.77 -5.30
N GLY A 13 -4.20 9.06 -4.73
CA GLY A 13 -5.49 8.73 -5.32
C GLY A 13 -6.16 7.49 -4.74
N GLY A 14 -7.31 7.15 -5.29
CA GLY A 14 -8.17 6.06 -4.81
C GLY A 14 -7.82 4.71 -5.43
N GLY A 15 -6.81 4.03 -4.88
CA GLY A 15 -6.41 2.68 -5.29
C GLY A 15 -6.06 1.79 -4.10
N ALA A 16 -5.56 0.59 -4.39
CA ALA A 16 -4.95 -0.29 -3.39
C ALA A 16 -3.49 0.13 -3.16
N TYR A 17 -3.13 0.35 -1.90
CA TYR A 17 -1.79 0.75 -1.49
C TYR A 17 -1.01 -0.48 -1.02
N LEU A 18 0.18 -0.67 -1.58
CA LEU A 18 1.13 -1.68 -1.19
C LEU A 18 2.47 -1.04 -0.83
N ALA A 19 3.25 -1.71 0.00
CA ALA A 19 4.59 -1.29 0.36
C ALA A 19 5.55 -2.47 0.26
N GLU A 20 6.81 -2.18 -0.06
CA GLU A 20 7.88 -3.19 -0.02
C GLU A 20 8.40 -3.43 1.41
N ALA A 21 8.26 -2.43 2.28
CA ALA A 21 8.63 -2.52 3.68
C ALA A 21 7.45 -3.03 4.51
N SER A 22 7.62 -4.17 5.19
CA SER A 22 6.59 -4.74 6.05
C SER A 22 6.20 -3.83 7.21
N SER A 23 7.13 -3.01 7.72
CA SER A 23 6.88 -2.03 8.77
C SER A 23 5.89 -0.95 8.33
N LYS A 24 5.87 -0.56 7.05
CA LYS A 24 4.86 0.37 6.53
C LYS A 24 3.48 -0.27 6.50
N SER A 25 3.38 -1.51 6.02
CA SER A 25 2.11 -2.24 6.06
C SER A 25 1.62 -2.51 7.48
N ASP A 26 2.54 -2.73 8.44
CA ASP A 26 2.22 -2.91 9.86
C ASP A 26 1.54 -1.68 10.49
N GLU A 27 1.83 -0.45 10.03
CA GLU A 27 1.14 0.77 10.48
C GLU A 27 -0.39 0.70 10.28
N TYR A 28 -0.84 -0.11 9.32
CA TYR A 28 -2.26 -0.30 8.97
C TYR A 28 -2.86 -1.58 9.56
N SER A 29 -2.06 -2.39 10.27
CA SER A 29 -2.53 -3.61 10.91
C SER A 29 -3.17 -3.31 12.27
N THR A 30 -4.24 -4.04 12.59
CA THR A 30 -4.86 -4.02 13.93
C THR A 30 -4.79 -5.41 14.52
N GLN A 31 -4.53 -5.48 15.83
CA GLN A 31 -4.48 -6.73 16.56
C GLN A 31 -5.87 -7.38 16.59
N ASP A 32 -5.95 -8.70 16.42
CA ASP A 32 -7.17 -9.46 16.61
C ASP A 32 -7.57 -9.46 18.10
N PRO A 33 -8.72 -8.85 18.48
CA PRO A 33 -9.08 -8.70 19.89
C PRO A 33 -9.60 -10.00 20.53
N SER A 34 -10.13 -10.94 19.73
CA SER A 34 -10.85 -12.11 20.28
C SER A 34 -11.02 -13.31 19.34
N GLY A 35 -10.52 -13.24 18.11
CA GLY A 35 -10.65 -14.30 17.11
C GLY A 35 -9.63 -15.43 17.24
N VAL A 36 -9.55 -16.25 16.20
CA VAL A 36 -8.66 -17.43 16.12
C VAL A 36 -7.18 -17.03 16.23
N PHE A 37 -6.84 -15.80 15.86
CA PHE A 37 -5.49 -15.26 15.93
C PHE A 37 -5.38 -14.19 17.02
N LYS A 38 -6.13 -14.35 18.12
CA LYS A 38 -6.12 -13.43 19.25
C LYS A 38 -4.70 -12.95 19.61
N ASP A 39 -4.60 -11.64 19.84
CA ASP A 39 -3.36 -10.94 20.17
C ASP A 39 -2.29 -10.96 19.05
N ARG A 40 -2.65 -11.34 17.81
CA ARG A 40 -1.79 -11.28 16.62
C ARG A 40 -2.22 -10.19 15.65
N TYR A 41 -1.28 -9.78 14.83
CA TYR A 41 -1.48 -8.89 13.69
C TYR A 41 -1.44 -9.71 12.39
N ALA A 42 -1.96 -9.13 11.32
CA ALA A 42 -1.85 -9.72 10.00
C ALA A 42 -1.70 -8.67 8.90
N PHE A 43 -0.98 -9.03 7.85
CA PHE A 43 -1.00 -8.35 6.56
C PHE A 43 -0.93 -9.37 5.42
N LEU A 44 -1.22 -8.92 4.20
CA LEU A 44 -1.12 -9.72 2.99
C LEU A 44 0.23 -9.49 2.32
N LEU A 45 0.88 -10.58 1.90
CA LEU A 45 1.98 -10.50 0.94
C LEU A 45 1.41 -10.85 -0.44
N CYS A 46 1.36 -9.85 -1.31
CA CYS A 46 0.73 -9.95 -2.62
C CYS A 46 1.78 -10.06 -3.73
N ARG A 47 1.51 -10.89 -4.73
CA ARG A 47 2.14 -10.78 -6.04
C ARG A 47 1.37 -9.75 -6.85
N VAL A 48 2.08 -8.75 -7.36
CA VAL A 48 1.45 -7.62 -8.06
C VAL A 48 2.11 -7.35 -9.40
N THR A 49 1.29 -7.20 -10.43
CA THR A 49 1.75 -6.77 -11.75
C THR A 49 1.74 -5.24 -11.81
N LEU A 50 2.89 -4.60 -11.69
CA LEU A 50 2.94 -3.12 -11.64
C LEU A 50 2.86 -2.43 -13.01
N GLY A 51 3.24 -3.12 -14.09
CA GLY A 51 3.32 -2.51 -15.42
C GLY A 51 4.27 -1.31 -15.45
N ASN A 52 3.93 -0.28 -16.22
CA ASN A 52 4.65 0.98 -16.20
C ASN A 52 4.20 1.83 -15.01
N MET A 53 5.14 2.19 -14.14
CA MET A 53 4.89 3.01 -12.97
C MET A 53 5.03 4.50 -13.31
N PHE A 54 4.05 5.30 -12.90
CA PHE A 54 4.21 6.75 -12.84
C PHE A 54 4.93 7.13 -11.54
N TYR A 55 6.17 7.60 -11.66
CA TYR A 55 7.00 7.99 -10.52
C TYR A 55 6.65 9.39 -10.01
N ILE A 56 6.43 9.52 -8.71
CA ILE A 56 6.17 10.79 -8.07
C ILE A 56 6.70 10.81 -6.62
N THR A 57 7.29 11.93 -6.21
CA THR A 57 7.84 12.11 -4.86
C THR A 57 6.92 12.89 -3.92
N GLU A 58 5.96 13.63 -4.46
CA GLU A 58 5.04 14.50 -3.73
C GLU A 58 3.59 14.25 -4.15
N SER A 59 2.64 14.43 -3.25
CA SER A 59 1.21 14.28 -3.54
C SER A 59 0.74 15.32 -4.57
N ASN A 60 0.30 14.87 -5.74
CA ASN A 60 -0.35 15.72 -6.74
C ASN A 60 -1.39 14.92 -7.53
N ILE A 61 -2.63 14.90 -7.03
CA ILE A 61 -3.72 14.12 -7.61
C ILE A 61 -4.01 14.49 -9.07
N PRO A 62 -4.15 15.77 -9.47
CA PRO A 62 -4.37 16.11 -10.87
C PRO A 62 -3.29 15.56 -11.80
N LYS A 63 -2.01 15.68 -11.42
CA LYS A 63 -0.89 15.16 -12.22
C LYS A 63 -0.92 13.64 -12.35
N ILE A 64 -1.30 12.94 -11.29
CA ILE A 64 -1.47 11.48 -11.30
C ILE A 64 -2.61 11.09 -12.23
N GLU A 65 -3.77 11.75 -12.12
CA GLU A 65 -4.93 11.50 -12.97
C GLU A 65 -4.62 11.75 -14.45
N GLU A 66 -3.94 12.87 -14.76
CA GLU A 66 -3.47 13.18 -16.11
C GLU A 66 -2.52 12.11 -16.64
N ALA A 67 -1.56 11.65 -15.83
CA ALA A 67 -0.61 10.61 -16.23
C ALA A 67 -1.31 9.28 -16.52
N LEU A 68 -2.22 8.85 -15.64
CA LEU A 68 -2.99 7.61 -15.83
C LEU A 68 -3.91 7.68 -17.05
N ALA A 69 -4.53 8.84 -17.30
CA ALA A 69 -5.39 9.06 -18.46
C ALA A 69 -4.66 8.90 -19.81
N THR A 70 -3.32 9.00 -19.84
CA THR A 70 -2.54 8.72 -21.07
C THR A 70 -2.54 7.25 -21.47
N GLY A 71 -2.92 6.33 -20.58
CA GLY A 71 -2.81 4.88 -20.76
C GLY A 71 -1.38 4.34 -20.76
N ARG A 72 -0.37 5.20 -20.60
CA ARG A 72 1.05 4.79 -20.57
C ARG A 72 1.47 4.16 -19.25
N TYR A 73 0.75 4.45 -18.17
CA TYR A 73 1.04 4.00 -16.82
C TYR A 73 -0.12 3.20 -16.26
N GLN A 74 0.18 2.14 -15.50
CA GLN A 74 -0.81 1.26 -14.88
C GLN A 74 -0.85 1.44 -13.35
N THR A 75 0.24 1.92 -12.77
CA THR A 75 0.39 2.10 -11.32
C THR A 75 1.14 3.39 -11.02
N VAL A 76 1.07 3.85 -9.77
CA VAL A 76 1.86 4.98 -9.27
C VAL A 76 2.89 4.45 -8.27
N LEU A 77 4.13 4.90 -8.41
CA LEU A 77 5.17 4.76 -7.39
C LEU A 77 5.29 6.09 -6.65
N GLY A 78 4.77 6.11 -5.42
CA GLY A 78 4.95 7.20 -4.47
C GLY A 78 6.27 7.02 -3.72
N ASP A 79 7.32 7.71 -4.16
CA ASP A 79 8.65 7.61 -3.58
C ASP A 79 8.86 8.67 -2.49
N ARG A 80 8.35 8.39 -1.29
CA ARG A 80 8.58 9.21 -0.09
C ARG A 80 9.91 8.92 0.59
N GLU A 81 10.53 7.78 0.28
CA GLU A 81 11.89 7.46 0.71
C GLU A 81 12.89 8.47 0.16
N GLY A 82 12.88 8.69 -1.15
CA GLY A 82 13.71 9.69 -1.81
C GLY A 82 13.35 11.14 -1.45
N ALA A 83 12.10 11.42 -1.07
CA ALA A 83 11.62 12.78 -0.79
C ALA A 83 11.89 13.23 0.65
N VAL A 84 11.54 12.41 1.64
CA VAL A 84 11.53 12.76 3.07
C VAL A 84 12.09 11.65 3.96
N GLY A 85 12.72 10.62 3.38
CA GLY A 85 13.32 9.52 4.13
C GLY A 85 12.30 8.58 4.77
N THR A 86 11.10 8.44 4.19
CA THR A 86 10.09 7.46 4.64
C THR A 86 9.99 6.27 3.68
N TYR A 87 8.80 5.73 3.43
CA TYR A 87 8.63 4.48 2.68
C TYR A 87 8.17 4.74 1.25
N ARG A 88 8.57 3.85 0.32
CA ARG A 88 7.96 3.79 -1.01
C ARG A 88 6.65 3.04 -0.97
N GLU A 89 5.63 3.61 -1.61
CA GLU A 89 4.29 3.04 -1.70
C GLU A 89 3.89 2.88 -3.17
N PHE A 90 3.25 1.76 -3.49
CA PHE A 90 2.76 1.42 -4.82
C PHE A 90 1.25 1.49 -4.82
N VAL A 91 0.67 2.31 -5.70
CA VAL A 91 -0.78 2.44 -5.82
C VAL A 91 -1.25 1.79 -7.10
N VAL A 92 -2.15 0.81 -6.92
CA VAL A 92 -2.71 -0.02 -7.98
C VAL A 92 -4.19 0.29 -8.12
N PHE A 93 -4.64 0.52 -9.35
CA PHE A 93 -6.01 0.99 -9.62
C PHE A 93 -6.92 -0.10 -10.20
N ASP A 94 -6.34 -1.21 -10.66
CA ASP A 94 -7.07 -2.40 -11.10
C ASP A 94 -6.81 -3.57 -10.14
N GLN A 95 -7.89 -4.14 -9.59
CA GLN A 95 -7.83 -5.25 -8.64
C GLN A 95 -7.24 -6.53 -9.28
N ASP A 96 -7.41 -6.71 -10.59
CA ASP A 96 -6.93 -7.91 -11.30
C ASP A 96 -5.39 -7.95 -11.39
N GLN A 97 -4.73 -6.84 -11.07
CA GLN A 97 -3.27 -6.76 -10.94
C GLN A 97 -2.74 -7.33 -9.62
N ILE A 98 -3.61 -7.67 -8.65
CA ILE A 98 -3.24 -8.07 -7.29
C ILE A 98 -3.63 -9.52 -7.03
N TYR A 99 -2.65 -10.36 -6.73
CA TYR A 99 -2.86 -11.72 -6.25
C TYR A 99 -2.39 -11.84 -4.79
N PRO A 100 -3.30 -11.94 -3.80
CA PRO A 100 -2.94 -12.18 -2.40
C PRO A 100 -2.37 -13.59 -2.24
N GLU A 101 -1.03 -13.70 -2.30
CA GLU A 101 -0.36 -15.00 -2.35
C GLU A 101 -0.21 -15.61 -0.94
N TYR A 102 0.03 -14.77 0.08
CA TYR A 102 0.16 -15.22 1.46
C TYR A 102 -0.54 -14.29 2.44
N VAL A 103 -1.02 -14.88 3.54
CA VAL A 103 -1.41 -14.18 4.77
C VAL A 103 -0.28 -14.34 5.77
N VAL A 104 0.30 -13.24 6.23
CA VAL A 104 1.35 -13.25 7.25
C VAL A 104 0.72 -12.91 8.59
N ILE A 105 0.89 -13.78 9.58
CA ILE A 105 0.36 -13.62 10.94
C ILE A 105 1.56 -13.50 11.89
N TYR A 106 1.59 -12.45 12.71
CA TYR A 106 2.77 -12.11 13.49
C TYR A 106 2.44 -11.41 14.82
N THR A 107 3.46 -11.27 15.66
CA THR A 107 3.46 -10.43 16.86
C THR A 107 4.51 -9.34 16.70
N ARG A 108 4.30 -8.18 17.34
CA ARG A 108 5.34 -7.17 17.49
C ARG A 108 6.22 -7.52 18.67
N SER A 109 7.54 -7.44 18.48
CA SER A 109 8.52 -7.55 19.57
C SER A 109 8.98 -6.16 19.94
N TYR A 110 9.02 -5.87 21.24
CA TYR A 110 9.52 -4.61 21.77
C TYR A 110 10.70 -4.93 22.68
N ASP A 111 11.80 -4.19 22.54
CA ASP A 111 12.89 -4.27 23.49
C ASP A 111 12.42 -3.80 24.87
N ALA A 112 12.89 -4.46 25.92
CA ALA A 112 12.63 -4.00 27.28
C ALA A 112 13.35 -2.67 27.48
N SER A 113 12.57 -1.61 27.75
CA SER A 113 13.07 -0.29 28.14
C SER A 113 13.80 -0.31 29.47
#